data_AF-B6HUZ6-F1
#
_entry.id   AF-B6HUZ6-F1
#
_cell.length_a   1.000
_cell.length_b   1.000
_cell.length_c   1.000
_cell.angle_alpha   90.00
_cell.angle_beta   90.00
_cell.angle_gamma   90.00
#
_symmetry.space_group_name_H-M   'P 1'
#
loop_
_entity.id
_entity.type
_entity.pdbx_description
1 polymer ?
#
loop_
_entity_poly.entity_id
_entity_poly.type
_entity_poly.pdbx_seq_one_letter_code
_entity_poly.pdbx_strand_id
1 'polypeptide(L)'
;MPATEVPKAVVKTGPGYGWKVKCTESYYVWGDESDEGLELESSGDICLLQRYRYSTFANRDTPPPYPTDLKGLLQTEVALRENTQREIALKEKIEELAKEDTYATVVQDLQEELSTLSKEYWTLERRWWEIRSSYCDGPLARGIEFWRSQPKWYMHRVLVEDCVGRGGCCGRDCGCCSHRQSERKFAVGHCTVECSCCERARGFALDPEQKSQLRETFKLDCNRPRAWYYDRMRTASLLGLMAGNYENPLNLIVDVPPRYTAPSEESQGSKWKNYLRGSSR
;
A
#
# COMPACT_ATOMS: atom_id res chain seq x y z
N MET A 1 -41.92 36.69 26.34
CA MET A 1 -42.26 36.73 24.90
C MET A 1 -42.05 35.34 24.33
N PRO A 2 -42.95 34.89 23.44
CA PRO A 2 -43.41 33.51 23.39
C PRO A 2 -42.72 32.67 22.31
N ALA A 3 -42.82 31.35 22.49
CA ALA A 3 -42.53 30.35 21.49
C ALA A 3 -43.34 30.64 20.22
N THR A 4 -42.66 30.72 19.08
CA THR A 4 -43.29 30.76 17.77
C THR A 4 -43.81 29.37 17.42
N GLU A 5 -45.13 29.25 17.40
CA GLU A 5 -45.86 28.07 16.94
C GLU A 5 -45.57 27.82 15.45
N VAL A 6 -45.19 26.59 15.13
CA VAL A 6 -45.17 26.08 13.76
C VAL A 6 -46.62 25.82 13.33
N PRO A 7 -47.10 26.33 12.19
CA PRO A 7 -48.46 26.08 11.77
C PRO A 7 -48.66 24.60 11.42
N LYS A 8 -49.63 23.96 12.09
CA LYS A 8 -50.12 22.62 11.75
C LYS A 8 -50.76 22.68 10.36
N ALA A 9 -50.10 22.05 9.38
CA ALA A 9 -50.73 21.80 8.09
C ALA A 9 -51.90 20.84 8.27
N VAL A 10 -53.10 21.34 8.00
CA VAL A 10 -54.34 20.56 7.93
C VAL A 10 -54.24 19.63 6.72
N VAL A 11 -54.11 18.33 6.98
CA VAL A 11 -54.22 17.29 5.95
C VAL A 11 -55.67 17.24 5.47
N LYS A 12 -55.94 17.81 4.30
CA LYS A 12 -57.15 17.50 3.52
C LYS A 12 -56.84 16.30 2.65
N THR A 13 -57.35 15.13 3.03
CA THR A 13 -57.36 13.93 2.19
C THR A 13 -58.42 14.09 1.09
N GLY A 14 -57.96 14.34 -0.14
CA GLY A 14 -58.75 14.23 -1.37
C GLY A 14 -58.37 12.96 -2.16
N PRO A 15 -59.28 12.40 -2.97
CA PRO A 15 -59.20 11.01 -3.39
C PRO A 15 -58.28 10.80 -4.61
N GLY A 16 -57.52 9.70 -4.58
CA GLY A 16 -57.27 8.89 -5.76
C GLY A 16 -56.36 9.47 -6.84
N TYR A 17 -55.07 9.64 -6.55
CA TYR A 17 -54.02 9.38 -7.54
C TYR A 17 -52.89 8.62 -6.86
N GLY A 18 -52.95 7.30 -6.96
CA GLY A 18 -51.82 6.45 -6.62
C GLY A 18 -50.70 6.74 -7.60
N TRP A 19 -49.71 7.51 -7.17
CA TRP A 19 -48.42 7.56 -7.85
C TRP A 19 -47.73 6.21 -7.61
N LYS A 20 -48.11 5.20 -8.39
CA LYS A 20 -47.22 4.08 -8.66
C LYS A 20 -46.06 4.67 -9.46
N VAL A 21 -44.99 5.06 -8.78
CA VAL A 21 -43.70 5.24 -9.41
C VAL A 21 -43.31 3.85 -9.90
N LYS A 22 -43.63 3.55 -11.16
CA LYS A 22 -42.99 2.46 -11.89
C LYS A 22 -41.58 2.95 -12.19
N CYS A 23 -40.63 2.66 -11.31
CA CYS A 23 -39.23 2.61 -11.71
C CYS A 23 -39.06 1.41 -12.63
N THR A 24 -39.32 1.58 -13.93
CA THR A 24 -39.08 0.55 -14.96
C THR A 24 -37.94 0.91 -15.90
N GLU A 25 -37.04 1.79 -15.48
CA GLU A 25 -35.77 2.03 -16.16
C GLU A 25 -34.65 1.84 -15.14
N SER A 26 -33.87 0.77 -15.33
CA SER A 26 -32.59 0.57 -14.65
C SER A 26 -31.64 1.66 -15.15
N TYR A 27 -31.61 2.81 -14.47
CA TYR A 27 -30.57 3.81 -14.70
C TYR A 27 -29.26 3.27 -14.14
N TYR A 28 -28.56 2.50 -14.97
CA TYR A 28 -27.23 2.01 -14.63
C TYR A 28 -26.31 3.23 -14.45
N VAL A 29 -25.82 3.43 -13.23
CA VAL A 29 -24.86 4.49 -12.92
C VAL A 29 -23.47 3.94 -13.23
N TRP A 30 -22.60 4.76 -13.82
CA TRP A 30 -21.24 4.33 -14.08
C TRP A 30 -20.55 3.98 -12.76
N GLY A 31 -20.07 2.73 -12.64
CA GLY A 31 -19.52 2.18 -11.41
C GLY A 31 -20.35 1.08 -10.77
N ASP A 32 -21.62 0.94 -11.14
CA ASP A 32 -22.49 -0.12 -10.62
C ASP A 32 -21.88 -1.51 -10.80
N GLU A 33 -22.05 -2.36 -9.79
CA GLU A 33 -21.59 -3.75 -9.84
C GLU A 33 -22.37 -4.50 -10.91
N SER A 34 -21.65 -5.20 -11.77
CA SER A 34 -22.24 -6.04 -12.82
C SER A 34 -22.82 -7.31 -12.24
N ASP A 35 -23.78 -7.92 -12.94
CA ASP A 35 -24.32 -9.23 -12.59
C ASP A 35 -23.20 -10.28 -12.44
N GLU A 36 -22.23 -10.28 -13.36
CA GLU A 36 -21.04 -11.15 -13.28
C GLU A 36 -20.21 -10.87 -12.02
N GLY A 37 -20.02 -9.61 -11.64
CA GLY A 37 -19.34 -9.22 -10.41
C GLY A 37 -20.06 -9.73 -9.16
N LEU A 38 -21.39 -9.63 -9.13
CA LEU A 38 -22.23 -10.12 -8.03
C LEU A 38 -22.23 -11.65 -7.93
N GLU A 39 -22.26 -12.36 -9.06
CA GLU A 39 -22.13 -13.82 -9.11
C GLU A 39 -20.77 -14.28 -8.58
N LEU A 40 -19.68 -13.62 -8.99
CA LEU A 40 -18.34 -13.91 -8.51
C LEU A 40 -18.20 -13.62 -7.01
N GLU A 41 -18.75 -12.51 -6.52
CA GLU A 41 -18.77 -12.20 -5.10
C GLU A 41 -19.55 -13.25 -4.29
N SER A 42 -20.69 -13.70 -4.81
CA SER A 42 -21.50 -14.77 -4.21
C SER A 42 -20.80 -16.13 -4.21
N SER A 43 -19.94 -16.40 -5.19
CA SER A 43 -19.19 -17.65 -5.29
C SER A 43 -18.12 -17.80 -4.19
N GLY A 44 -17.66 -16.68 -3.61
CA GLY A 44 -16.55 -16.66 -2.66
C GLY A 44 -15.16 -16.87 -3.27
N ASP A 45 -15.03 -16.99 -4.60
CA ASP A 45 -13.73 -17.05 -5.28
C ASP A 45 -13.10 -15.64 -5.34
N ILE A 46 -12.41 -15.28 -4.26
CA ILE A 46 -11.74 -13.99 -4.12
C ILE A 46 -10.68 -13.78 -5.22
N CYS A 47 -9.98 -14.84 -5.64
CA CYS A 47 -8.94 -14.71 -6.66
C CYS A 47 -9.56 -14.32 -8.00
N LEU A 48 -10.62 -15.03 -8.40
CA LEU A 48 -11.32 -14.76 -9.64
C LEU A 48 -12.01 -13.39 -9.60
N LEU A 49 -12.64 -13.02 -8.48
CA LEU A 49 -13.28 -11.71 -8.29
C LEU A 49 -12.26 -10.56 -8.41
N GLN A 50 -11.10 -10.65 -7.75
CA GLN A 50 -10.08 -9.60 -7.83
C GLN A 50 -9.48 -9.49 -9.25
N ARG A 51 -9.32 -10.63 -9.94
CA ARG A 51 -8.88 -10.66 -11.34
C ARG A 51 -9.91 -10.03 -12.27
N TYR A 52 -11.19 -10.34 -12.08
CA TYR A 52 -12.30 -9.70 -12.79
C TYR A 52 -12.26 -8.18 -12.60
N ARG A 53 -12.19 -7.72 -11.34
CA ARG A 53 -12.11 -6.29 -11.01
C ARG A 53 -10.92 -5.61 -11.70
N TYR A 54 -9.77 -6.28 -11.74
CA TYR A 54 -8.58 -5.78 -12.45
C TYR A 54 -8.76 -5.76 -13.97
N SER A 55 -9.27 -6.85 -14.56
CA SER A 55 -9.42 -6.96 -16.02
C SER A 55 -10.42 -5.95 -16.55
N THR A 56 -11.53 -5.72 -15.83
CA THR A 56 -12.53 -4.72 -16.19
C THR A 56 -11.94 -3.32 -16.17
N PHE A 57 -11.10 -3.00 -15.18
CA PHE A 57 -10.38 -1.72 -15.13
C PHE A 57 -9.30 -1.56 -16.21
N ALA A 58 -8.54 -2.63 -16.47
CA ALA A 58 -7.43 -2.61 -17.41
C ALA A 58 -7.88 -2.78 -18.87
N ASN A 59 -9.19 -2.98 -19.10
CA ASN A 59 -9.74 -3.15 -20.43
C ASN A 59 -9.51 -1.89 -21.27
N ARG A 60 -8.77 -2.05 -22.38
CA ARG A 60 -8.43 -0.94 -23.29
C ARG A 60 -9.60 -0.51 -24.17
N ASP A 61 -10.56 -1.41 -24.39
CA ASP A 61 -11.73 -1.14 -25.21
C ASP A 61 -12.78 -0.33 -24.44
N THR A 62 -12.69 -0.35 -23.11
CA THR A 62 -13.58 0.38 -22.19
C THR A 62 -12.76 1.05 -21.08
N PRO A 63 -11.89 2.01 -21.44
CA PRO A 63 -11.03 2.66 -20.45
C PRO A 63 -11.88 3.41 -19.42
N PRO A 64 -11.38 3.55 -18.18
CA PRO A 64 -12.05 4.40 -17.22
C PRO A 64 -12.17 5.84 -17.78
N PRO A 65 -13.31 6.52 -17.55
CA PRO A 65 -13.57 7.87 -18.04
C PRO A 65 -12.59 8.90 -17.49
N TYR A 66 -11.90 8.59 -16.38
CA TYR A 66 -10.90 9.45 -15.75
C TYR A 66 -9.58 8.70 -15.53
N PRO A 67 -8.43 9.35 -15.82
CA PRO A 67 -7.12 8.77 -15.53
C PRO A 67 -6.97 8.45 -14.05
N THR A 68 -6.58 7.23 -13.73
CA THR A 68 -6.36 6.78 -12.35
C THR A 68 -4.87 6.79 -12.02
N ASP A 69 -4.43 7.65 -11.12
CA ASP A 69 -3.00 7.78 -10.72
C ASP A 69 -2.57 6.68 -9.72
N LEU A 70 -2.66 5.42 -10.13
CA LEU A 70 -2.24 4.28 -9.28
C LEU A 70 -0.75 4.33 -8.92
N LYS A 71 0.07 4.88 -9.83
CA LYS A 71 1.50 5.06 -9.60
C LYS A 71 1.73 6.07 -8.48
N GLY A 72 1.10 7.24 -8.57
CA GLY A 72 1.18 8.28 -7.56
C GLY A 72 0.63 7.81 -6.22
N LEU A 73 -0.43 6.98 -6.20
CA LEU A 73 -0.96 6.43 -4.95
C LEU A 73 0.09 5.60 -4.23
N LEU A 74 0.70 4.62 -4.93
CA LEU A 74 1.69 3.73 -4.32
C LEU A 74 2.97 4.48 -3.93
N GLN A 75 3.41 5.46 -4.72
CA GLN A 75 4.54 6.31 -4.38
C GLN A 75 4.26 7.16 -3.14
N THR A 76 3.05 7.71 -3.02
CA THR A 76 2.60 8.45 -1.83
C THR A 76 2.56 7.55 -0.60
N GLU A 77 2.08 6.30 -0.74
CA GLU A 77 2.12 5.31 0.36
C GLU A 77 3.55 4.93 0.77
N VAL A 78 4.50 4.84 -0.17
CA VAL A 78 5.92 4.69 0.17
C VAL A 78 6.40 5.88 0.98
N ALA A 79 6.15 7.11 0.53
CA ALA A 79 6.57 8.32 1.22
C ALA A 79 5.96 8.45 2.62
N LEU A 80 4.69 8.10 2.80
CA LEU A 80 4.03 8.05 4.11
C LEU A 80 4.74 7.06 5.05
N ARG A 81 5.12 5.88 4.55
CA ARG A 81 5.92 4.92 5.32
C ARG A 81 7.31 5.45 5.66
N GLU A 82 8.00 6.09 4.71
CA GLU A 82 9.33 6.66 4.97
C GLU A 82 9.28 7.74 6.05
N ASN A 83 8.34 8.67 5.92
CA ASN A 83 8.15 9.76 6.87
C ASN A 83 7.87 9.22 8.28
N THR A 84 6.92 8.29 8.44
CA THR A 84 6.63 7.70 9.75
C THR A 84 7.78 6.85 10.31
N GLN A 85 8.54 6.16 9.46
CA GLN A 85 9.72 5.41 9.92
C GLN A 85 10.83 6.34 10.41
N ARG A 86 10.99 7.50 9.78
CA ARG A 86 11.88 8.56 10.27
C ARG A 86 11.37 9.16 11.58
N GLU A 87 10.07 9.44 11.70
CA GLU A 87 9.46 9.91 12.96
C GLU A 87 9.77 8.94 14.12
N ILE A 88 9.61 7.63 13.89
CA ILE A 88 9.92 6.60 14.89
C ILE A 88 11.41 6.63 15.26
N ALA A 89 12.30 6.65 14.27
CA ALA A 89 13.75 6.68 14.50
C ALA A 89 14.19 7.92 15.29
N LEU A 90 13.61 9.09 15.00
CA LEU A 90 13.88 10.33 15.72
C LEU A 90 13.35 10.29 17.15
N LYS A 91 12.15 9.76 17.38
CA LYS A 91 11.59 9.59 18.72
C LYS A 91 12.47 8.68 19.58
N GLU A 92 12.90 7.52 19.04
CA GLU A 92 13.86 6.62 19.70
C GLU A 92 15.15 7.37 20.09
N LYS A 93 15.70 8.17 19.16
CA LYS A 93 16.94 8.91 19.37
C LYS A 93 16.81 10.05 20.39
N ILE A 94 15.69 10.79 20.36
CA ILE A 94 15.40 11.84 21.33
C ILE A 94 15.28 11.26 22.72
N GLU A 95 14.56 10.15 22.88
CA GLU A 95 14.41 9.47 24.17
C GLU A 95 15.75 9.02 24.75
N GLU A 96 16.68 8.57 23.91
CA GLU A 96 18.03 8.21 24.32
C GLU A 96 18.85 9.43 24.75
N LEU A 97 18.89 10.48 23.92
CA LEU A 97 19.74 11.67 24.15
C LEU A 97 19.21 12.58 25.25
N ALA A 98 17.90 12.63 25.48
CA ALA A 98 17.28 13.47 26.50
C ALA A 98 17.63 13.06 27.94
N LYS A 99 18.34 11.94 28.13
CA LYS A 99 18.83 11.48 29.44
C LYS A 99 20.05 12.29 29.92
N GLU A 100 20.73 12.99 29.04
CA GLU A 100 21.92 13.78 29.36
C GLU A 100 21.75 15.24 28.89
N ASP A 101 21.88 16.20 29.81
CA ASP A 101 21.71 17.64 29.53
C ASP A 101 22.71 18.17 28.48
N THR A 102 23.82 17.47 28.27
CA THR A 102 24.85 17.79 27.27
C THR A 102 24.31 17.81 25.84
N TYR A 103 23.23 17.09 25.55
CA TYR A 103 22.62 16.99 24.22
C TYR A 103 21.39 17.86 24.02
N ALA A 104 21.11 18.82 24.93
CA ALA A 104 19.89 19.63 24.87
C ALA A 104 19.67 20.33 23.51
N THR A 105 20.72 20.90 22.92
CA THR A 105 20.63 21.55 21.58
C THR A 105 20.34 20.54 20.47
N VAL A 106 21.00 19.38 20.50
CA VAL A 106 20.76 18.29 19.52
C VAL A 106 19.32 17.78 19.63
N VAL A 107 18.81 17.61 20.86
CA VAL A 107 17.43 17.20 21.10
C VAL A 107 16.45 18.23 20.52
N GLN A 108 16.73 19.53 20.67
CA GLN A 108 15.91 20.59 20.11
C GLN A 108 15.88 20.53 18.57
N ASP A 109 17.04 20.34 17.91
CA ASP A 109 17.12 20.21 16.45
C ASP A 109 16.32 19.00 15.94
N LEU A 110 16.40 17.85 16.63
CA LEU A 110 15.64 16.65 16.29
C LEU A 110 14.12 16.85 16.48
N GLN A 111 13.71 17.64 17.47
CA GLN A 111 12.30 18.01 17.67
C GLN A 111 11.79 18.93 16.56
N GLU A 112 12.62 19.84 16.04
CA GLU A 112 12.26 20.65 14.87
C GLU A 112 12.11 19.78 13.61
N GLU A 113 12.99 18.79 13.41
CA GLU A 113 12.86 17.82 12.33
C GLU A 113 11.54 17.02 12.45
N LEU A 114 11.17 16.57 13.64
CA LEU A 114 9.87 15.90 13.89
C LEU A 114 8.67 16.80 13.54
N SER A 115 8.74 18.10 13.85
CA SER A 115 7.70 19.07 13.48
C SER A 115 7.58 19.20 11.95
N THR A 116 8.71 19.21 11.26
CA THR A 116 8.76 19.23 9.79
C THR A 116 8.14 17.96 9.20
N LEU A 117 8.51 16.78 9.71
CA LEU A 117 7.95 15.50 9.28
C LEU A 117 6.42 15.44 9.48
N SER A 118 5.91 16.00 10.58
CA SER A 118 4.47 16.07 10.82
C SER A 118 3.73 16.90 9.76
N LYS A 119 4.31 18.02 9.31
CA LYS A 119 3.75 18.85 8.22
C LYS A 119 3.81 18.13 6.87
N GLU A 120 4.90 17.42 6.61
CA GLU A 120 5.07 16.59 5.42
C GLU A 120 4.05 15.45 5.39
N TYR A 121 3.89 14.73 6.50
CA TYR A 121 2.90 13.65 6.63
C TYR A 121 1.50 14.18 6.32
N TRP A 122 1.13 15.33 6.91
CA TRP A 122 -0.16 15.97 6.65
C TRP A 122 -0.34 16.22 5.14
N THR A 123 0.69 16.70 4.46
CA THR A 123 0.66 16.95 3.01
C THR A 123 0.55 15.69 2.17
N LEU A 124 1.30 14.65 2.51
CA LEU A 124 1.22 13.35 1.86
C LEU A 124 -0.15 12.70 2.04
N GLU A 125 -0.78 12.86 3.21
CA GLU A 125 -2.12 12.36 3.48
C GLU A 125 -3.17 13.04 2.59
N ARG A 126 -3.08 14.37 2.39
CA ARG A 126 -3.95 15.07 1.42
C ARG A 126 -3.72 14.58 0.00
N ARG A 127 -2.47 14.38 -0.40
CA ARG A 127 -2.16 13.83 -1.73
C ARG A 127 -2.76 12.43 -1.90
N TRP A 128 -2.68 11.59 -0.87
CA TRP A 128 -3.30 10.27 -0.87
C TRP A 128 -4.82 10.38 -1.06
N TRP A 129 -5.49 11.27 -0.30
CA TRP A 129 -6.93 11.49 -0.42
C TRP A 129 -7.34 12.07 -1.78
N GLU A 130 -6.59 13.02 -2.31
CA GLU A 130 -6.79 13.60 -3.65
C GLU A 130 -6.76 12.52 -4.73
N ILE A 131 -5.77 11.62 -4.68
CA ILE A 131 -5.69 10.51 -5.63
C ILE A 131 -6.84 9.54 -5.39
N ARG A 132 -7.10 9.13 -4.14
CA ARG A 132 -8.15 8.14 -3.82
C ARG A 132 -9.55 8.63 -4.18
N SER A 133 -9.84 9.92 -4.02
CA SER A 133 -11.14 10.51 -4.36
C SER A 133 -11.33 10.72 -5.85
N SER A 134 -10.25 10.73 -6.64
CA SER A 134 -10.34 10.73 -8.11
C SER A 134 -10.81 9.39 -8.68
N TYR A 135 -10.80 8.32 -7.87
CA TYR A 135 -11.29 7.02 -8.29
C TYR A 135 -12.80 7.04 -8.24
N CYS A 136 -13.45 6.70 -9.34
CA CYS A 136 -14.86 6.40 -9.26
C CYS A 136 -15.08 5.05 -8.58
N ASP A 137 -16.25 4.94 -7.97
CA ASP A 137 -16.73 3.74 -7.31
C ASP A 137 -17.04 2.66 -8.35
N GLY A 138 -15.98 1.99 -8.80
CA GLY A 138 -16.05 0.88 -9.76
C GLY A 138 -15.33 -0.37 -9.27
N PRO A 139 -15.18 -1.39 -10.13
CA PRO A 139 -14.60 -2.68 -9.77
C PRO A 139 -13.22 -2.57 -9.12
N LEU A 140 -12.36 -1.69 -9.64
CA LEU A 140 -11.03 -1.48 -9.05
C LEU A 140 -11.10 -0.88 -7.65
N ALA A 141 -11.95 0.13 -7.42
CA ALA A 141 -12.09 0.78 -6.12
C ALA A 141 -12.58 -0.22 -5.06
N ARG A 142 -13.59 -1.03 -5.41
CA ARG A 142 -14.08 -2.13 -4.55
C ARG A 142 -13.00 -3.19 -4.28
N GLY A 143 -12.21 -3.52 -5.29
CA GLY A 143 -11.07 -4.44 -5.16
C GLY A 143 -10.04 -3.93 -4.16
N ILE A 144 -9.66 -2.65 -4.28
CA ILE A 144 -8.72 -1.98 -3.37
C ILE A 144 -9.29 -1.92 -1.96
N GLU A 145 -10.54 -1.50 -1.79
CA GLU A 145 -11.17 -1.39 -0.48
C GLU A 145 -11.26 -2.75 0.23
N PHE A 146 -11.72 -3.78 -0.49
CA PHE A 146 -11.70 -5.15 0.01
C PHE A 146 -10.30 -5.55 0.46
N TRP A 147 -9.28 -5.31 -0.37
CA TRP A 147 -7.92 -5.74 -0.06
C TRP A 147 -7.35 -4.99 1.14
N ARG A 148 -7.57 -3.67 1.23
CA ARG A 148 -7.09 -2.85 2.35
C ARG A 148 -7.87 -3.08 3.65
N SER A 149 -9.06 -3.69 3.58
CA SER A 149 -9.79 -4.14 4.78
C SER A 149 -9.09 -5.30 5.49
N GLN A 150 -8.19 -6.02 4.82
CA GLN A 150 -7.44 -7.13 5.40
C GLN A 150 -6.29 -6.59 6.29
N PRO A 151 -6.28 -6.83 7.62
CA PRO A 151 -5.33 -6.19 8.54
C PRO A 151 -3.85 -6.39 8.20
N LYS A 152 -3.52 -7.50 7.53
CA LYS A 152 -2.17 -7.87 7.12
C LYS A 152 -1.97 -7.89 5.60
N TRP A 153 -2.76 -7.13 4.83
CA TRP A 153 -2.62 -7.05 3.36
C TRP A 153 -1.18 -6.79 2.90
N TYR A 154 -0.44 -6.00 3.68
CA TYR A 154 0.96 -5.64 3.40
C TYR A 154 1.94 -6.79 3.62
N MET A 155 1.54 -7.87 4.29
CA MET A 155 2.33 -9.09 4.47
C MET A 155 2.09 -10.11 3.34
N HIS A 156 1.48 -9.68 2.24
CA HIS A 156 1.38 -10.49 1.05
C HIS A 156 2.77 -10.90 0.53
N ARG A 157 2.90 -12.17 0.13
CA ARG A 157 4.16 -12.82 -0.24
C ARG A 157 5.01 -12.01 -1.20
N VAL A 158 4.43 -11.39 -2.23
CA VAL A 158 5.16 -10.54 -3.19
C VAL A 158 5.84 -9.34 -2.52
N LEU A 159 5.16 -8.71 -1.56
CA LEU A 159 5.67 -7.53 -0.86
C LEU A 159 6.76 -7.93 0.15
N VAL A 160 6.58 -9.08 0.80
CA VAL A 160 7.58 -9.69 1.68
C VAL A 160 8.84 -10.05 0.90
N GLU A 161 8.70 -10.72 -0.25
CA GLU A 161 9.82 -11.07 -1.14
C GLU A 161 10.58 -9.82 -1.61
N ASP A 162 9.87 -8.75 -1.96
CA ASP A 162 10.49 -7.47 -2.31
C ASP A 162 11.25 -6.86 -1.12
N CYS A 163 10.66 -6.87 0.09
CA CYS A 163 11.35 -6.43 1.29
C CYS A 163 12.63 -7.24 1.55
N VAL A 164 12.57 -8.58 1.44
CA VAL A 164 13.74 -9.48 1.57
C VAL A 164 14.79 -9.15 0.50
N GLY A 165 14.39 -9.02 -0.77
CA GLY A 165 15.30 -8.76 -1.89
C GLY A 165 16.03 -7.43 -1.78
N ARG A 166 15.44 -6.44 -1.10
CA ARG A 166 16.08 -5.15 -0.78
C ARG A 166 16.96 -5.19 0.48
N GLY A 167 17.14 -6.35 1.11
CA GLY A 167 17.87 -6.49 2.39
C GLY A 167 17.09 -5.97 3.61
N GLY A 168 15.76 -5.94 3.54
CA GLY A 168 14.87 -5.40 4.56
C GLY A 168 14.59 -6.33 5.75
N CYS A 169 13.79 -5.84 6.71
CA CYS A 169 13.44 -6.57 7.94
C CYS A 169 12.85 -7.96 7.69
N CYS A 170 12.12 -8.17 6.60
CA CYS A 170 11.52 -9.47 6.31
C CYS A 170 12.54 -10.58 6.05
N GLY A 171 13.79 -10.26 5.71
CA GLY A 171 14.85 -11.27 5.61
C GLY A 171 15.49 -11.65 6.95
N ARG A 172 14.98 -11.11 8.06
CA ARG A 172 15.58 -11.23 9.40
C ARG A 172 14.53 -11.64 10.44
N ASP A 173 15.00 -12.08 11.60
CA ASP A 173 14.15 -12.47 12.73
C ASP A 173 13.68 -11.28 13.61
N CYS A 174 13.92 -10.03 13.18
CA CYS A 174 13.53 -8.87 13.99
C CYS A 174 12.01 -8.65 14.08
N GLY A 175 11.22 -9.25 13.20
CA GLY A 175 9.75 -9.16 13.21
C GLY A 175 9.18 -7.74 13.00
N CYS A 176 10.02 -6.76 12.63
CA CYS A 176 9.66 -5.34 12.64
C CYS A 176 8.51 -5.01 11.65
N CYS A 177 8.43 -5.75 10.54
CA CYS A 177 7.39 -5.57 9.53
C CYS A 177 6.06 -6.20 9.95
N SER A 178 6.07 -7.45 10.43
CA SER A 178 4.84 -8.19 10.77
C SER A 178 4.10 -7.61 11.99
N HIS A 179 4.83 -6.94 12.88
CA HIS A 179 4.28 -6.30 14.07
C HIS A 179 4.15 -4.79 13.92
N ARG A 180 4.25 -4.25 12.69
CA ARG A 180 4.23 -2.80 12.49
C ARG A 180 2.86 -2.25 12.87
N GLN A 181 2.82 -1.58 14.01
CA GLN A 181 1.73 -0.72 14.42
C GLN A 181 2.11 0.73 14.16
N SER A 182 1.13 1.52 13.74
CA SER A 182 1.32 2.93 13.46
C SER A 182 0.05 3.66 13.82
N GLU A 183 0.18 4.74 14.60
CA GLU A 183 -0.92 5.70 14.81
C GLU A 183 -1.28 6.42 13.49
N ARG A 184 -0.33 6.45 12.55
CA ARG A 184 -0.50 6.98 11.20
C ARG A 184 -1.13 5.90 10.30
N LYS A 185 -2.43 6.04 9.99
CA LYS A 185 -3.26 5.07 9.24
C LYS A 185 -2.63 4.55 7.94
N PHE A 186 -1.97 5.43 7.18
CA PHE A 186 -1.44 5.09 5.85
C PHE A 186 0.02 4.63 5.86
N ALA A 187 0.65 4.57 7.02
CA ALA A 187 2.07 4.23 7.17
C ALA A 187 2.33 2.73 7.46
N VAL A 188 1.31 1.89 7.35
CA VAL A 188 1.46 0.44 7.54
C VAL A 188 2.14 -0.19 6.32
N GLY A 189 3.15 -1.04 6.54
CA GLY A 189 3.84 -1.80 5.50
C GLY A 189 5.29 -2.15 5.82
N HIS A 190 6.07 -2.47 4.79
CA HIS A 190 7.47 -2.86 4.93
C HIS A 190 8.41 -1.69 5.24
N CYS A 191 9.61 -2.04 5.71
CA CYS A 191 10.67 -1.08 5.95
C CYS A 191 11.08 -0.35 4.65
N THR A 192 11.48 0.90 4.79
CA THR A 192 12.04 1.75 3.75
C THR A 192 13.47 2.14 4.14
N VAL A 193 14.08 3.09 3.42
CA VAL A 193 15.43 3.58 3.73
C VAL A 193 15.54 4.26 5.09
N GLU A 194 14.41 4.68 5.68
CA GLU A 194 14.34 5.38 6.99
C GLU A 194 14.12 4.42 8.18
N CYS A 195 14.13 3.10 7.96
CA CYS A 195 13.93 2.15 9.05
C CYS A 195 15.15 2.04 9.97
N SER A 196 15.00 2.46 11.23
CA SER A 196 16.06 2.38 12.26
C SER A 196 16.57 0.95 12.48
N CYS A 197 15.69 -0.06 12.44
CA CYS A 197 16.09 -1.48 12.53
C CYS A 197 16.99 -1.90 11.35
N CYS A 198 16.68 -1.47 10.13
CA CYS A 198 17.54 -1.73 8.97
C CYS A 198 18.87 -0.99 9.07
N GLU A 199 18.87 0.24 9.57
CA GLU A 199 20.09 1.01 9.79
C GLU A 199 21.03 0.31 10.78
N ARG A 200 20.51 -0.11 11.94
CA ARG A 200 21.28 -0.88 12.95
C ARG A 200 21.82 -2.18 12.37
N ALA A 201 21.01 -2.92 11.62
CA ALA A 201 21.45 -4.17 10.99
C ALA A 201 22.55 -3.97 9.93
N ARG A 202 22.53 -2.81 9.25
CA ARG A 202 23.53 -2.43 8.25
C ARG A 202 24.84 -1.96 8.89
N GLY A 203 24.78 -1.41 10.11
CA GLY A 203 25.93 -0.91 10.86
C GLY A 203 26.41 0.49 10.48
N PHE A 204 25.68 1.20 9.61
CA PHE A 204 26.00 2.58 9.21
C PHE A 204 24.74 3.32 8.76
N ALA A 205 24.69 4.63 8.96
CA ALA A 205 23.63 5.50 8.43
C ALA A 205 23.85 5.78 6.94
N LEU A 206 22.76 5.91 6.18
CA LEU A 206 22.83 6.33 4.78
C LEU A 206 22.86 7.85 4.72
N ASP A 207 23.76 8.41 3.92
CA ASP A 207 23.75 9.83 3.59
C ASP A 207 22.56 10.18 2.66
N PRO A 208 22.22 11.48 2.49
CA PRO A 208 21.09 11.88 1.65
C PRO A 208 21.18 11.42 0.19
N GLU A 209 22.39 11.35 -0.38
CA GLU A 209 22.62 10.93 -1.77
C GLU A 209 22.39 9.43 -1.91
N GLN A 210 22.93 8.62 -0.99
CA GLN A 210 22.68 7.17 -0.94
C GLN A 210 21.19 6.85 -0.78
N LYS A 211 20.47 7.60 0.09
CA LYS A 211 19.02 7.45 0.24
C LYS A 211 18.29 7.78 -1.07
N SER A 212 18.68 8.86 -1.75
CA SER A 212 18.14 9.25 -3.05
C SER A 212 18.34 8.16 -4.12
N GLN A 213 19.56 7.62 -4.21
CA GLN A 213 19.90 6.55 -5.15
C GLN A 213 19.08 5.27 -4.91
N LEU A 214 18.88 4.88 -3.64
CA LEU A 214 18.05 3.72 -3.29
C LEU A 214 16.56 3.96 -3.63
N ARG A 215 16.04 5.16 -3.35
CA ARG A 215 14.67 5.54 -3.75
C ARG A 215 14.48 5.46 -5.25
N GLU A 216 15.45 5.93 -6.03
CA GLU A 216 15.38 5.87 -7.49
C GLU A 216 15.53 4.44 -8.03
N THR A 217 16.40 3.64 -7.41
CA THR A 217 16.60 2.22 -7.77
C THR A 217 15.31 1.41 -7.64
N PHE A 218 14.59 1.58 -6.54
CA PHE A 218 13.36 0.84 -6.24
C PHE A 218 12.10 1.67 -6.47
N LYS A 219 12.19 2.70 -7.31
CA LYS A 219 11.06 3.56 -7.66
C LYS A 219 10.00 2.77 -8.41
N LEU A 220 8.76 2.94 -7.99
CA LEU A 220 7.60 2.41 -8.67
C LEU A 220 7.37 3.21 -9.95
N ASP A 221 7.85 2.71 -11.09
CA ASP A 221 7.71 3.35 -12.39
C ASP A 221 7.18 2.39 -13.47
N CYS A 222 6.22 2.87 -14.25
CA CYS A 222 5.59 2.14 -15.34
C CYS A 222 6.41 2.15 -16.64
N ASN A 223 7.49 2.92 -16.70
CA ASN A 223 8.39 2.96 -17.86
C ASN A 223 9.27 1.71 -17.94
N ARG A 224 9.59 1.26 -19.15
CA ARG A 224 10.60 0.21 -19.36
C ARG A 224 11.97 0.72 -18.89
N PRO A 225 12.81 -0.12 -18.26
CA PRO A 225 12.65 -1.57 -18.02
C PRO A 225 11.90 -1.94 -16.74
N ARG A 226 11.46 -0.96 -15.92
CA ARG A 226 10.87 -1.18 -14.59
C ARG A 226 9.37 -1.51 -14.60
N ALA A 227 8.71 -1.47 -15.76
CA ALA A 227 7.29 -1.76 -15.92
C ALA A 227 6.85 -3.06 -15.23
N TRP A 228 7.60 -4.16 -15.39
CA TRP A 228 7.29 -5.44 -14.74
C TRP A 228 7.36 -5.37 -13.22
N TYR A 229 8.38 -4.69 -12.69
CA TYR A 229 8.53 -4.49 -11.26
C TYR A 229 7.35 -3.70 -10.69
N TYR A 230 7.00 -2.59 -11.34
CA TYR A 230 5.83 -1.79 -10.99
C TYR A 230 4.54 -2.59 -11.06
N ASP A 231 4.28 -3.33 -12.14
CA ASP A 231 3.07 -4.11 -12.31
C ASP A 231 2.93 -5.16 -11.20
N ARG A 232 4.03 -5.88 -10.89
CA ARG A 232 4.06 -6.87 -9.80
C ARG A 232 3.77 -6.24 -8.44
N MET A 233 4.37 -5.09 -8.13
CA MET A 233 4.13 -4.38 -6.88
C MET A 233 2.71 -3.82 -6.82
N ARG A 234 2.20 -3.28 -7.94
CA ARG A 234 0.86 -2.70 -8.03
C ARG A 234 -0.22 -3.73 -7.78
N THR A 235 -0.19 -4.86 -8.49
CA THR A 235 -1.25 -5.88 -8.36
C THR A 235 -1.28 -6.50 -6.96
N ALA A 236 -0.12 -6.74 -6.37
CA ALA A 236 0.00 -7.26 -5.01
C ALA A 236 -0.47 -6.24 -3.96
N SER A 237 -0.04 -4.97 -4.08
CA SER A 237 -0.37 -3.92 -3.11
C SER A 237 -1.83 -3.49 -3.19
N LEU A 238 -2.43 -3.50 -4.38
CA LEU A 238 -3.79 -2.99 -4.59
C LEU A 238 -4.86 -4.08 -4.51
N LEU A 239 -4.58 -5.30 -4.96
CA LEU A 239 -5.61 -6.34 -5.13
C LEU A 239 -5.22 -7.71 -4.56
N GLY A 240 -4.03 -7.83 -3.94
CA GLY A 240 -3.52 -9.11 -3.45
C GLY A 240 -3.22 -10.13 -4.55
N LEU A 241 -3.05 -9.67 -5.80
CA LEU A 241 -2.85 -10.55 -6.94
C LEU A 241 -1.36 -10.77 -7.23
N MET A 242 -1.02 -12.03 -7.52
CA MET A 242 0.29 -12.46 -8.00
C MET A 242 0.19 -12.95 -9.45
N ALA A 243 1.06 -12.43 -10.33
CA ALA A 243 1.10 -12.84 -11.73
C ALA A 243 1.37 -14.36 -11.86
N GLY A 244 0.56 -15.05 -12.65
CA GLY A 244 0.68 -16.49 -12.88
C GLY A 244 0.24 -17.40 -11.71
N ASN A 245 -0.23 -16.86 -10.58
CA ASN A 245 -0.70 -17.64 -9.43
C ASN A 245 -2.21 -17.42 -9.22
N TYR A 246 -2.97 -18.51 -9.09
CA TYR A 246 -4.44 -18.51 -8.93
C TYR A 246 -4.90 -18.94 -7.52
N GLU A 247 -3.98 -19.02 -6.55
CA GLU A 247 -4.33 -19.21 -5.15
C GLU A 247 -5.18 -18.04 -4.64
N ASN A 248 -5.98 -18.30 -3.61
CA ASN A 248 -6.70 -17.26 -2.90
C ASN A 248 -5.70 -16.21 -2.36
N PRO A 249 -5.84 -14.92 -2.70
CA PRO A 249 -4.97 -13.84 -2.21
C PRO A 249 -4.73 -13.82 -0.70
N LEU A 250 -5.73 -14.25 0.09
CA LEU A 250 -5.63 -14.32 1.54
C LEU A 250 -4.64 -15.41 2.01
N ASN A 251 -4.50 -16.51 1.26
CA ASN A 251 -3.53 -17.56 1.55
C ASN A 251 -2.08 -17.12 1.24
N LEU A 252 -1.92 -16.04 0.47
CA LEU A 252 -0.62 -15.46 0.15
C LEU A 252 -0.16 -14.45 1.21
N ILE A 253 -0.96 -14.16 2.23
CA ILE A 253 -0.54 -13.36 3.39
C ILE A 253 0.27 -14.26 4.32
N VAL A 254 1.53 -13.91 4.55
CA VAL A 254 2.42 -14.71 5.40
C VAL A 254 2.56 -14.09 6.79
N ASP A 255 2.32 -14.89 7.84
CA ASP A 255 2.47 -14.43 9.23
C ASP A 255 3.92 -14.24 9.65
N VAL A 256 4.81 -15.07 9.11
CA VAL A 256 6.25 -15.03 9.35
C VAL A 256 6.94 -15.07 7.98
N PRO A 257 7.88 -14.15 7.69
CA PRO A 257 8.63 -14.22 6.45
C PRO A 257 9.32 -15.58 6.31
N PRO A 258 9.40 -16.16 5.10
CA PRO A 258 10.16 -17.38 4.90
C PRO A 258 11.62 -17.13 5.31
N ARG A 259 12.12 -17.97 6.23
CA ARG A 259 13.54 -17.97 6.58
C ARG A 259 14.31 -18.30 5.31
N TYR A 260 15.08 -17.34 4.80
CA TYR A 260 16.06 -17.65 3.77
C TYR A 260 17.17 -18.43 4.46
N THR A 261 17.05 -19.76 4.51
CA THR A 261 18.19 -20.60 4.83
C THR A 261 19.27 -20.27 3.80
N ALA A 262 20.45 -19.86 4.26
CA ALA A 262 21.61 -19.75 3.40
C ALA A 262 21.69 -21.02 2.53
N PRO A 263 21.97 -20.92 1.22
CA PRO A 263 22.17 -22.10 0.40
C PRO A 263 23.21 -22.98 1.10
N SER A 264 22.91 -24.26 1.34
CA SER A 264 23.88 -25.20 1.88
C SER A 264 25.16 -25.13 1.04
N GLU A 265 26.32 -25.22 1.67
CA GLU A 265 27.63 -25.13 1.02
C GLU A 265 27.77 -26.12 -0.15
N GLU A 266 27.02 -27.23 -0.13
CA GLU A 266 26.95 -28.21 -1.21
C GLU A 266 26.42 -27.66 -2.55
N SER A 267 25.57 -26.63 -2.52
CA SER A 267 25.01 -26.02 -3.76
C SER A 267 25.93 -24.98 -4.40
N GLN A 268 26.93 -24.47 -3.67
CA GLN A 268 27.88 -23.46 -4.16
C GLN A 268 29.12 -24.07 -4.83
N GLY A 269 29.44 -25.34 -4.54
CA GLY A 269 30.66 -26.00 -5.04
C GLY A 269 30.66 -26.41 -6.52
N SER A 270 29.49 -26.47 -7.17
CA SER A 270 29.36 -27.05 -8.52
C SER A 270 29.16 -26.02 -9.65
N LYS A 271 28.58 -24.85 -9.37
CA LYS A 271 28.12 -23.94 -10.45
C LYS A 271 29.10 -22.83 -10.86
N TRP A 272 30.04 -22.43 -10.00
CA TRP A 272 31.00 -21.35 -10.31
C TRP A 272 32.26 -21.81 -11.05
N LYS A 273 32.62 -23.09 -10.97
CA LYS A 273 33.84 -23.63 -11.61
C LYS A 273 33.76 -23.74 -13.14
N ASN A 274 32.57 -23.61 -13.72
CA ASN A 274 32.38 -23.65 -15.18
C ASN A 274 32.46 -22.27 -15.86
N TYR A 275 32.50 -21.17 -15.10
CA TYR A 275 32.59 -19.82 -15.67
C TYR A 275 34.03 -19.28 -15.81
N LEU A 276 35.04 -20.00 -15.29
CA LEU A 276 36.46 -19.57 -15.33
C LEU A 276 37.39 -20.52 -16.10
N ARG A 277 36.84 -21.41 -16.95
CA ARG A 277 37.63 -22.26 -17.88
C ARG A 277 37.30 -22.03 -19.37
N GLY A 278 36.77 -20.85 -19.71
CA GLY A 278 36.41 -20.47 -21.08
C GLY A 278 37.20 -19.28 -21.65
N SER A 279 38.28 -18.83 -21.00
CA SER A 279 39.13 -17.75 -21.51
C SER A 279 40.59 -18.02 -21.23
N SER A 280 41.10 -19.14 -21.76
CA SER A 280 42.54 -19.37 -21.95
C SER A 280 42.74 -20.46 -23.00
N ARG A 281 42.57 -20.10 -24.29
CA ARG A 281 43.36 -20.51 -25.46
C ARG A 281 42.64 -20.11 -26.74
#